data_AF-A0A1I7TXR1-F1
#
_entry.id   AF-A0A1I7TXR1-F1
#
_cell.length_a   1.000
_cell.length_b   1.000
_cell.length_c   1.000
_cell.angle_alpha   90.00
_cell.angle_beta   90.00
_cell.angle_gamma   90.00
#
_symmetry.space_group_name_H-M   'P 1'
#
loop_
_entity.id
_entity.type
_entity.pdbx_description
1 polymer ?
#
loop_
_entity_poly.entity_id
_entity_poly.type
_entity_poly.pdbx_seq_one_letter_code
_entity_poly.pdbx_strand_id
1 'polypeptide(L)'
;MVVSCSENYSYLNSIEFTSIVYHCLTIVEVPIHVYVGYLILFKSPNSMKTVKWYMFNVHFWISLLDVSFSFLTAPYILFPTFSGYGSGFLMWLGVDPFVQTTLVIILTGTTVLSIAVLFENRYTIMDSSYGFWSHVRKSLLIIFQLAAVTYFIPFYYLLPDQTSGLEVIMEVFVRSYGKC
;
A
#
# COMPACT_ATOMS: atom_id res chain seq x y z
N MET A 1 -0.36 32.96 14.53
CA MET A 1 -1.78 33.37 14.49
C MET A 1 -2.60 32.12 14.28
N VAL A 2 -3.44 31.73 15.25
CA VAL A 2 -4.37 30.62 15.06
C VAL A 2 -5.54 31.15 14.25
N VAL A 3 -5.63 30.76 12.99
CA VAL A 3 -6.80 31.06 12.16
C VAL A 3 -7.94 30.18 12.68
N SER A 4 -8.87 30.77 13.42
CA SER A 4 -10.08 30.09 13.90
C SER A 4 -11.18 30.22 12.85
N CYS A 5 -11.16 29.35 11.84
CA CYS A 5 -12.32 29.16 10.98
C CYS A 5 -13.36 28.35 11.75
N SER A 6 -14.55 28.91 11.96
CA SER A 6 -15.72 28.16 12.46
C SER A 6 -16.28 27.29 11.34
N GLU A 7 -15.53 26.28 10.92
CA GLU A 7 -16.08 25.23 10.08
C GLU A 7 -16.90 24.27 10.94
N ASN A 8 -18.14 24.01 10.56
CA ASN A 8 -18.90 22.87 11.06
C ASN A 8 -18.18 21.60 10.59
N TYR A 9 -17.14 21.17 11.32
CA TYR A 9 -16.43 19.95 11.00
C TYR A 9 -17.39 18.78 11.15
N SER A 10 -17.63 18.07 10.04
CA SER A 10 -18.40 16.83 10.09
C SER A 10 -17.55 15.77 10.79
N TYR A 11 -18.14 15.03 11.73
CA TYR A 11 -17.49 13.89 12.39
C TYR A 11 -16.92 12.87 11.36
N LEU A 12 -17.48 12.82 10.16
CA LEU A 12 -16.99 11.95 9.07
C LEU A 12 -15.58 12.32 8.56
N ASN A 13 -15.16 13.57 8.75
CA ASN A 13 -13.82 14.05 8.39
C ASN A 13 -12.87 14.06 9.60
N SER A 14 -13.22 13.35 10.67
CA SER A 14 -12.38 13.23 11.86
C SER A 14 -11.44 12.04 11.73
N ILE A 15 -10.26 12.16 12.35
CA ILE A 15 -9.27 11.09 12.40
C ILE A 15 -9.82 9.91 13.20
N GLU A 16 -10.61 10.18 14.25
CA GLU A 16 -11.25 9.13 15.04
C GLU A 16 -12.22 8.30 14.21
N PHE A 17 -13.06 8.94 13.39
CA PHE A 17 -13.99 8.23 12.52
C PHE A 17 -13.25 7.36 11.50
N THR A 18 -12.24 7.92 10.83
CA THR A 18 -11.45 7.18 9.84
C THR A 18 -10.74 5.98 10.45
N SER A 19 -10.14 6.14 11.63
CA SER A 19 -9.49 5.03 12.36
C SER A 19 -10.48 3.93 12.74
N ILE A 20 -11.67 4.28 13.24
CA ILE A 20 -12.73 3.31 13.56
C ILE A 20 -13.15 2.53 12.32
N VAL A 21 -13.38 3.23 11.19
CA VAL A 21 -13.76 2.58 9.92
C VAL A 21 -12.69 1.59 9.48
N TYR A 22 -11.41 1.98 9.52
CA TYR A 22 -10.31 1.10 9.16
C TYR A 22 -10.23 -0.14 10.05
N HIS A 23 -10.38 0.00 11.37
CA HIS A 23 -10.40 -1.14 12.28
C HIS A 23 -11.61 -2.06 12.07
N CYS A 24 -12.79 -1.50 11.78
CA CYS A 24 -13.96 -2.29 11.41
C CYS A 24 -13.73 -3.07 10.10
N LEU A 25 -13.08 -2.46 9.11
CA LEU A 25 -12.68 -3.12 7.87
C LEU A 25 -11.72 -4.28 8.13
N THR A 26 -10.71 -4.09 8.98
CA THR A 26 -9.78 -5.17 9.35
C THR A 26 -10.50 -6.40 9.92
N ILE A 27 -11.49 -6.20 10.79
CA ILE A 27 -12.25 -7.31 11.41
C ILE A 27 -12.98 -8.15 10.34
N VAL A 28 -13.44 -7.52 9.26
CA VAL A 28 -14.17 -8.18 8.17
C VAL A 28 -13.23 -8.73 7.10
N GLU A 29 -12.17 -8.00 6.74
CA GLU A 29 -11.27 -8.38 5.65
C GLU A 29 -10.40 -9.59 6.03
N VAL A 30 -9.90 -9.67 7.26
CA VAL A 30 -9.00 -10.74 7.71
C VAL A 30 -9.64 -12.12 7.54
N PRO A 31 -10.88 -12.40 8.04
CA PRO A 31 -11.50 -13.70 7.83
C PRO A 31 -11.77 -13.98 6.34
N ILE A 32 -12.08 -12.95 5.54
CA ILE A 32 -12.26 -13.10 4.08
C ILE A 32 -10.93 -13.50 3.42
N HIS A 33 -9.82 -12.84 3.71
CA HIS A 33 -8.51 -13.18 3.16
C HIS A 33 -8.06 -14.59 3.55
N VAL A 34 -8.31 -15.00 4.81
CA VAL A 34 -8.03 -16.37 5.28
C VAL A 34 -8.89 -17.37 4.51
N TYR A 35 -10.18 -17.10 4.32
CA TYR A 35 -11.08 -17.97 3.57
C TYR A 35 -10.67 -18.09 2.10
N VAL A 36 -10.34 -16.99 1.44
CA VAL A 36 -9.86 -17.01 0.04
C VAL A 36 -8.53 -17.76 -0.06
N GLY A 37 -7.61 -17.56 0.88
CA GLY A 37 -6.36 -18.31 0.96
C GLY A 37 -6.61 -19.83 1.08
N TYR A 38 -7.57 -20.22 1.92
CA TYR A 38 -8.01 -21.61 2.05
C TYR A 38 -8.58 -22.15 0.73
N LEU A 39 -9.44 -21.39 0.04
CA LEU A 39 -9.97 -21.81 -1.26
C LEU A 39 -8.87 -22.00 -2.31
N ILE A 40 -7.91 -21.09 -2.39
CA ILE A 40 -6.78 -21.19 -3.32
C ILE A 40 -5.94 -22.44 -3.00
N LEU A 41 -5.64 -22.71 -1.73
CA LEU A 41 -4.79 -23.83 -1.34
C LEU A 41 -5.48 -25.19 -1.43
N PHE A 42 -6.74 -25.29 -1.01
CA PHE A 42 -7.39 -26.60 -0.83
C PHE A 42 -8.47 -26.89 -1.87
N LYS A 43 -9.07 -25.87 -2.50
CA LYS A 43 -10.17 -26.05 -3.46
C LYS A 43 -9.77 -25.85 -4.92
N SER A 44 -8.54 -25.42 -5.21
CA SER A 44 -8.06 -25.26 -6.58
C SER A 44 -8.05 -26.58 -7.38
N PRO A 45 -8.62 -26.62 -8.59
CA PRO A 45 -8.74 -27.85 -9.38
C PRO A 45 -7.38 -28.33 -9.92
N ASN A 46 -7.29 -29.64 -10.19
CA ASN A 46 -6.04 -30.28 -10.64
C ASN A 46 -5.48 -29.68 -11.95
N SER A 47 -6.35 -29.17 -12.84
CA SER A 47 -5.96 -28.50 -14.08
C SER A 47 -5.22 -27.18 -13.87
N MET A 48 -5.25 -26.59 -12.66
CA MET A 48 -4.64 -25.29 -12.35
C MET A 48 -3.45 -25.40 -11.40
N LYS A 49 -2.93 -26.60 -11.14
CA LYS A 49 -1.82 -26.81 -10.18
C LYS A 49 -0.59 -25.94 -10.46
N THR A 50 -0.22 -25.75 -11.72
CA THR A 50 0.94 -24.93 -12.11
C THR A 50 0.73 -23.45 -11.80
N VAL A 51 -0.50 -22.95 -11.92
CA VAL A 51 -0.85 -21.53 -11.70
C VAL A 51 -1.23 -21.24 -10.25
N LYS A 52 -1.58 -22.29 -9.48
CA LYS A 52 -1.99 -22.21 -8.07
C LYS A 52 -1.01 -21.39 -7.22
N TRP A 53 0.28 -21.64 -7.36
CA TRP A 53 1.31 -20.94 -6.59
C TRP A 53 1.43 -19.47 -6.97
N TYR A 54 1.25 -19.12 -8.24
CA TYR A 54 1.21 -17.74 -8.69
C TYR A 54 -0.04 -17.00 -8.17
N MET A 55 -1.20 -17.65 -8.18
CA MET A 55 -2.43 -17.09 -7.59
C MET A 55 -2.29 -16.90 -6.08
N PHE A 56 -1.69 -17.87 -5.39
CA PHE A 56 -1.42 -17.75 -3.96
C PHE A 56 -0.44 -16.63 -3.65
N ASN A 57 0.63 -16.47 -4.44
CA ASN A 57 1.59 -15.38 -4.31
C ASN A 57 0.90 -14.01 -4.45
N VAL A 58 0.07 -13.83 -5.48
CA VAL A 58 -0.71 -12.58 -5.65
C VAL A 58 -1.62 -12.33 -4.45
N HIS A 59 -2.38 -13.34 -4.03
CA HIS A 59 -3.29 -13.22 -2.89
C HIS A 59 -2.55 -12.89 -1.59
N PHE A 60 -1.39 -13.50 -1.36
CA PHE A 60 -0.56 -13.22 -0.20
C PHE A 60 -0.14 -11.76 -0.16
N TRP A 61 0.39 -11.22 -1.26
CA TRP A 61 0.81 -9.82 -1.30
C TRP A 61 -0.37 -8.85 -1.17
N ILE A 62 -1.51 -9.14 -1.81
CA ILE A 62 -2.73 -8.31 -1.68
C ILE A 62 -3.23 -8.32 -0.25
N SER A 63 -3.40 -9.49 0.37
CA SER A 63 -3.85 -9.58 1.76
C SER A 63 -2.91 -8.87 2.74
N LEU A 64 -1.61 -8.95 2.52
CA LEU A 64 -0.63 -8.23 3.32
C LEU A 64 -0.74 -6.71 3.12
N LEU A 65 -0.98 -6.25 1.90
CA LEU A 65 -1.19 -4.84 1.59
C LEU A 65 -2.46 -4.30 2.26
N ASP A 66 -3.57 -5.03 2.16
CA ASP A 66 -4.87 -4.63 2.71
C ASP A 66 -4.79 -4.49 4.24
N VAL A 67 -4.23 -5.50 4.93
CA VAL A 67 -3.96 -5.45 6.38
C VAL A 67 -2.99 -4.33 6.73
N SER A 68 -2.03 -4.02 5.86
CA SER A 68 -1.10 -2.92 6.09
C SER A 68 -1.79 -1.56 6.04
N PHE A 69 -2.71 -1.38 5.09
CA PHE A 69 -3.50 -0.15 4.98
C PHE A 69 -4.52 -0.01 6.10
N SER A 70 -5.26 -1.08 6.44
CA SER A 70 -6.38 -1.02 7.38
C SER A 70 -5.92 -1.02 8.85
N PHE A 71 -4.87 -1.76 9.20
CA PHE A 71 -4.49 -1.98 10.59
C PHE A 71 -3.13 -1.41 10.96
N LEU A 72 -2.10 -1.68 10.15
CA LEU A 72 -0.72 -1.31 10.51
C LEU A 72 -0.50 0.20 10.40
N THR A 73 -0.88 0.81 9.26
CA THR A 73 -0.63 2.22 8.99
C THR A 73 -1.88 3.07 9.23
N ALA A 74 -3.06 2.61 8.79
CA ALA A 74 -4.33 3.36 8.84
C ALA A 74 -4.15 4.85 8.47
N PRO A 75 -3.74 5.15 7.22
CA PRO A 75 -3.32 6.48 6.83
C PRO A 75 -4.52 7.43 6.72
N TYR A 76 -4.38 8.60 7.31
CA TYR A 76 -5.30 9.72 7.15
C TYR A 76 -4.66 10.77 6.23
N ILE A 77 -5.28 11.03 5.08
CA ILE A 77 -4.75 11.95 4.06
C ILE A 77 -5.37 13.33 4.23
N LEU A 78 -4.50 14.33 4.38
CA LEU A 78 -4.83 15.74 4.45
C LEU A 78 -4.75 16.36 3.05
N PHE A 79 -5.87 16.86 2.55
CA PHE A 79 -5.93 17.66 1.34
C PHE A 79 -5.80 19.15 1.67
N PRO A 80 -5.13 19.96 0.83
CA PRO A 80 -4.57 19.67 -0.51
C PRO A 80 -3.11 19.21 -0.53
N THR A 81 -2.43 19.18 0.62
CA THR A 81 -0.98 18.91 0.71
C THR A 81 -0.60 17.47 0.40
N PHE A 82 -1.58 16.56 0.22
CA PHE A 82 -1.37 15.11 0.12
C PHE A 82 -0.48 14.57 1.26
N SER A 83 -0.50 15.25 2.41
CA SER A 83 0.25 14.83 3.58
C SER A 83 -0.56 13.77 4.33
N GLY A 84 0.10 12.70 4.74
CA GLY A 84 -0.53 11.60 5.46
C GLY A 84 -0.10 11.57 6.92
N TYR A 85 -1.02 11.27 7.83
CA TYR A 85 -0.70 10.88 9.20
C TYR A 85 -1.24 9.47 9.45
N GLY A 86 -0.39 8.56 9.93
CA GLY A 86 -0.78 7.18 10.27
C GLY A 86 -1.37 7.10 11.67
N SER A 87 -2.51 6.43 11.82
CA SER A 87 -3.15 6.17 13.12
C SER A 87 -3.17 4.69 13.51
N GLY A 88 -2.48 3.84 12.74
CA GLY A 88 -2.49 2.41 12.92
C GLY A 88 -1.54 1.89 14.01
N PHE A 89 -1.44 0.57 14.09
CA PHE A 89 -0.62 -0.13 15.09
C PHE A 89 0.87 0.26 15.07
N LEU A 90 1.44 0.57 13.89
CA LEU A 90 2.84 1.00 13.77
C LEU A 90 3.10 2.34 14.46
N MET A 91 2.09 3.23 14.51
CA MET A 91 2.21 4.49 15.23
C MET A 91 2.21 4.26 16.75
N TRP A 92 1.42 3.31 17.25
CA TRP A 92 1.44 2.93 18.67
C TRP A 92 2.81 2.37 19.10
N LEU A 93 3.50 1.67 18.20
CA LEU A 93 4.87 1.20 18.41
C LEU A 93 5.95 2.29 18.29
N GLY A 94 5.58 3.53 17.93
CA GLY A 94 6.53 4.63 17.74
C GLY A 94 7.40 4.50 16.49
N VAL A 95 6.95 3.73 15.48
CA VAL A 95 7.68 3.60 14.21
C VAL A 95 7.55 4.89 13.43
N ASP A 96 8.65 5.36 12.86
CA ASP A 96 8.70 6.60 12.09
C ASP A 96 7.69 6.59 10.90
N PRO A 97 6.89 7.66 10.70
CA PRO A 97 5.92 7.75 9.61
C PRO A 97 6.51 7.53 8.21
N PHE A 98 7.77 7.91 7.98
CA PHE A 98 8.48 7.66 6.73
C PHE A 98 8.64 6.16 6.49
N VAL A 99 9.01 5.40 7.52
CA VAL A 99 9.17 3.94 7.44
C VAL A 99 7.82 3.28 7.18
N GLN A 100 6.75 3.74 7.84
CA GLN A 100 5.39 3.23 7.61
C GLN A 100 4.94 3.45 6.16
N THR A 101 5.17 4.66 5.63
CA THR A 101 4.82 5.02 4.25
C THR A 101 5.65 4.22 3.25
N THR A 102 6.94 4.09 3.50
CA THR A 102 7.86 3.29 2.68
C THR A 102 7.42 1.84 2.61
N LEU A 103 7.04 1.24 3.74
CA LEU A 103 6.52 -0.12 3.80
C LEU A 103 5.29 -0.29 2.90
N VAL A 104 4.29 0.59 3.03
CA VAL A 104 3.06 0.53 2.25
C VAL A 104 3.32 0.67 0.74
N ILE A 105 4.23 1.57 0.34
CA ILE A 105 4.56 1.76 -1.07
C ILE A 105 5.31 0.54 -1.63
N ILE A 106 6.25 -0.02 -0.87
CA ILE A 106 6.94 -1.26 -1.27
C ILE A 106 5.94 -2.39 -1.45
N LEU A 107 5.02 -2.58 -0.50
CA LEU A 107 3.96 -3.59 -0.62
C LEU A 107 3.07 -3.35 -1.84
N THR A 108 2.73 -2.09 -2.14
CA THR A 108 1.96 -1.75 -3.35
C THR A 108 2.73 -2.09 -4.63
N GLY A 109 4.04 -1.81 -4.65
CA GLY A 109 4.90 -2.19 -5.77
C GLY A 109 4.98 -3.71 -5.96
N THR A 110 5.17 -4.46 -4.87
CA THR A 110 5.25 -5.93 -4.93
C THR A 110 3.93 -6.57 -5.29
N THR A 111 2.77 -6.02 -4.88
CA THR A 111 1.47 -6.52 -5.30
C THR A 111 1.27 -6.36 -6.80
N VAL A 112 1.54 -5.18 -7.37
CA VAL A 112 1.45 -4.93 -8.81
C VAL A 112 2.37 -5.87 -9.59
N LEU A 113 3.61 -6.05 -9.13
CA LEU A 113 4.55 -6.97 -9.76
C LEU A 113 4.12 -8.43 -9.63
N SER A 114 3.53 -8.85 -8.50
CA SER A 114 3.01 -10.20 -8.33
C SER A 114 1.91 -10.51 -9.35
N ILE A 115 1.03 -9.52 -9.62
CA ILE A 115 -0.01 -9.61 -10.64
C ILE A 115 0.62 -9.71 -12.03
N ALA A 116 1.64 -8.88 -12.33
CA ALA A 116 2.37 -8.95 -13.59
C ALA A 116 3.03 -10.32 -13.82
N VAL A 117 3.61 -10.92 -12.78
CA VAL A 117 4.20 -12.28 -12.85
C VAL A 117 3.12 -13.34 -13.14
N LEU A 118 1.93 -13.23 -12.54
CA LEU A 118 0.80 -14.12 -12.84
C LEU A 118 0.40 -14.01 -14.32
N PHE A 119 0.31 -12.79 -14.86
CA PHE A 119 0.02 -12.56 -16.27
C PHE A 119 1.12 -13.07 -17.20
N GLU A 120 2.40 -12.86 -16.87
CA GLU A 120 3.52 -13.39 -17.66
C GLU A 120 3.50 -14.93 -17.70
N ASN A 121 3.17 -15.58 -16.58
CA ASN A 121 3.01 -17.04 -16.54
C ASN A 121 1.88 -17.51 -17.47
N ARG A 122 0.72 -16.81 -17.46
CA ARG A 122 -0.39 -17.12 -18.38
C ARG A 122 -0.04 -16.86 -19.83
N TYR A 123 0.64 -15.76 -20.10
CA TYR A 123 1.07 -15.38 -21.43
C TYR A 123 2.07 -16.39 -22.00
N THR A 124 3.06 -16.82 -21.22
CA THR A 124 4.06 -17.83 -21.64
C THR A 124 3.41 -19.16 -22.04
N ILE A 125 2.37 -19.59 -21.32
CA ILE A 125 1.64 -20.83 -21.64
C ILE A 125 0.88 -20.71 -22.97
N MET A 126 0.35 -19.52 -23.29
CA MET A 126 -0.45 -19.28 -24.49
C MET A 126 0.41 -18.99 -25.74
N ASP A 127 1.50 -18.23 -25.58
CA ASP A 127 2.36 -17.78 -26.68
C ASP A 127 3.21 -18.94 -27.24
N SER A 128 3.52 -19.97 -26.44
CA SER A 128 4.34 -21.16 -26.80
C SER A 128 5.73 -20.85 -27.39
N SER A 129 6.11 -19.57 -27.47
CA SER A 129 7.36 -19.07 -28.04
C SER A 129 8.40 -18.88 -26.94
N TYR A 130 9.32 -19.85 -26.82
CA TYR A 130 10.42 -19.83 -25.86
C TYR A 130 11.66 -19.09 -26.38
N GLY A 131 11.45 -17.95 -27.05
CA GLY A 131 12.53 -17.17 -27.66
C GLY A 131 13.31 -16.28 -26.68
N PHE A 132 14.25 -15.52 -27.23
CA PHE A 132 15.01 -14.48 -26.53
C PHE A 132 14.08 -13.47 -25.83
N TRP A 133 12.98 -13.08 -26.48
CA TRP A 133 12.02 -12.11 -25.93
C TRP A 133 11.37 -12.57 -24.61
N SER A 134 11.08 -13.86 -24.46
CA SER A 134 10.54 -14.43 -23.21
C SER A 134 11.55 -14.31 -22.04
N HIS A 135 12.85 -14.50 -22.32
CA HIS A 135 13.89 -14.34 -21.30
C HIS A 135 14.05 -12.88 -20.88
N VAL A 136 14.04 -11.95 -21.84
CA VAL A 136 14.13 -10.51 -21.57
C VAL A 136 12.98 -10.05 -20.67
N ARG A 137 11.72 -10.42 -20.97
CA ARG A 137 10.56 -10.02 -20.14
C ARG A 137 10.67 -10.55 -18.70
N LYS A 138 11.03 -11.82 -18.53
CA LYS A 138 11.20 -12.42 -17.19
C LYS A 138 12.31 -11.73 -16.40
N SER A 139 13.45 -11.45 -17.04
CA SER A 139 14.54 -10.69 -16.41
C SER A 139 14.11 -9.26 -16.05
N LEU A 140 13.35 -8.58 -16.90
CA LEU A 140 12.82 -7.24 -16.62
C LEU A 140 11.90 -7.23 -15.39
N LEU A 141 11.03 -8.24 -15.22
CA LEU A 141 10.19 -8.36 -14.03
C LEU A 141 11.02 -8.52 -12.75
N ILE A 142 12.09 -9.30 -12.78
CA ILE A 142 13.01 -9.46 -11.65
C ILE A 142 13.71 -8.14 -11.33
N ILE A 143 14.18 -7.42 -12.35
CA ILE A 143 14.82 -6.10 -12.18
C ILE A 143 13.84 -5.11 -11.56
N PHE A 144 12.59 -5.05 -12.05
CA PHE A 144 11.57 -4.18 -11.47
C PHE A 144 11.23 -4.57 -10.03
N GLN A 145 11.27 -5.85 -9.68
CA GLN A 145 11.08 -6.29 -8.30
C GLN A 145 12.20 -5.81 -7.38
N LEU A 146 13.46 -5.94 -7.82
CA LEU A 146 14.60 -5.42 -7.05
C LEU A 146 14.55 -3.89 -6.93
N ALA A 147 14.17 -3.21 -8.01
CA ALA A 147 13.99 -1.76 -8.00
C ALA A 147 12.88 -1.34 -7.03
N ALA A 148 11.73 -2.00 -7.02
CA ALA A 148 10.61 -1.67 -6.14
C ALA A 148 10.98 -1.76 -4.65
N VAL A 149 11.81 -2.73 -4.26
CA VAL A 149 12.28 -2.89 -2.87
C VAL A 149 13.34 -1.86 -2.48
N THR A 150 14.17 -1.43 -3.44
CA THR A 150 15.33 -0.56 -3.16
C THR A 150 15.13 0.91 -3.48
N TYR A 151 14.07 1.26 -4.23
CA TYR A 151 13.83 2.62 -4.74
C TYR A 151 13.70 3.68 -3.64
N PHE A 152 13.17 3.34 -2.46
CA PHE A 152 12.98 4.28 -1.35
C PHE A 152 14.19 4.42 -0.41
N ILE A 153 15.20 3.56 -0.54
CA ILE A 153 16.44 3.66 0.25
C ILE A 153 17.14 5.03 0.08
N PRO A 154 17.36 5.55 -1.14
CA PRO A 154 17.98 6.87 -1.30
C PRO A 154 17.11 8.01 -0.75
N PHE A 155 15.77 7.88 -0.80
CA PHE A 155 14.86 8.89 -0.26
C PHE A 155 15.02 9.04 1.25
N TYR A 156 15.27 7.96 1.99
CA TYR A 156 15.52 8.02 3.43
C TYR A 156 16.64 9.02 3.82
N TYR A 157 17.66 9.15 2.98
CA TYR A 157 18.79 10.06 3.23
C TYR A 157 18.57 11.48 2.71
N LEU A 158 17.60 11.68 1.82
CA LEU A 158 17.33 12.96 1.15
C LEU A 158 16.20 13.74 1.80
N LEU A 159 15.28 13.08 2.52
CA LEU A 159 14.17 13.77 3.15
C LEU A 159 14.61 14.56 4.39
N PRO A 160 14.18 15.82 4.52
CA PRO A 160 14.42 16.61 5.71
C PRO A 160 13.56 16.15 6.89
N ASP A 161 13.94 16.54 8.10
CA ASP A 161 13.24 16.18 9.34
C ASP A 161 11.76 16.57 9.31
N GLN A 162 10.91 15.73 9.93
CA GLN A 162 9.45 15.87 10.02
C GLN A 162 8.99 17.27 10.48
N THR A 163 9.78 17.93 11.34
CA THR A 163 9.49 19.28 11.86
C THR A 163 9.44 20.33 10.76
N SER A 164 10.37 20.28 9.80
CA SER A 164 10.37 21.17 8.64
C SER A 164 9.18 20.95 7.72
N GLY A 165 8.70 19.69 7.61
CA GLY A 165 7.52 19.35 6.83
C GLY A 165 6.23 19.93 7.42
N LEU A 166 6.11 19.97 8.75
CA LEU A 166 4.94 20.53 9.43
C LEU A 166 4.79 22.04 9.17
N GLU A 167 5.90 22.78 9.16
CA GLU A 167 5.89 24.22 8.86
C GLU A 167 5.33 24.49 7.45
N VAL A 168 5.82 23.75 6.45
CA VAL A 168 5.35 23.86 5.06
C VAL A 168 3.86 23.50 4.94
N ILE A 169 3.42 22.43 5.62
CA ILE A 169 2.00 22.04 5.63
C ILE A 169 1.16 23.18 6.20
N MET A 170 1.53 23.73 7.37
CA MET A 170 0.81 24.84 7.99
C MET A 170 0.76 26.07 7.07
N GLU A 171 1.85 26.43 6.39
CA GLU A 171 1.87 27.52 5.43
C GLU A 171 0.89 27.30 4.27
N VAL A 172 0.87 26.09 3.69
CA VAL A 172 -0.07 25.76 2.60
C VAL A 172 -1.51 25.79 3.10
N PHE A 173 -1.79 25.25 4.29
CA PHE A 173 -3.13 25.31 4.89
C PHE A 173 -3.59 26.75 5.14
N VAL A 174 -2.73 27.61 5.70
CA VAL A 174 -3.04 29.04 5.87
C VAL A 174 -3.23 29.73 4.52
N ARG A 175 -2.46 29.39 3.49
CA ARG A 175 -2.63 29.97 2.15
C ARG A 175 -3.94 29.54 1.47
N SER A 176 -4.32 28.27 1.63
CA SER A 176 -5.49 27.68 0.97
C SER A 176 -6.79 27.97 1.72
N TYR A 177 -6.77 27.96 3.04
CA TYR A 177 -7.94 28.10 3.91
C TYR A 177 -7.93 29.34 4.79
N GLY A 178 -6.80 30.03 4.94
CA GLY A 178 -6.70 31.31 5.68
C GLY A 178 -7.29 32.52 4.95
N LYS A 179 -8.21 32.27 4.02
CA LYS A 179 -9.16 33.26 3.48
C LYS A 179 -10.58 33.05 4.03
N CYS A 180 -10.69 32.49 5.23
CA CYS A 180 -11.54 33.14 6.21
C CYS A 180 -10.96 34.56 6.42
#